data_AF-A0A2S4LZK3-F1
#
_entry.id   AF-A0A2S4LZK3-F1
#
_cell.length_a   1.000
_cell.length_b   1.000
_cell.length_c   1.000
_cell.angle_alpha   90.00
_cell.angle_beta   90.00
_cell.angle_gamma   90.00
#
_symmetry.space_group_name_H-M   'P 1'
#
loop_
_entity.id
_entity.type
_entity.pdbx_description
1 polymer ?
#
loop_
_entity_poly.entity_id
_entity_poly.type
_entity_poly.pdbx_seq_one_letter_code
_entity_poly.pdbx_strand_id
1 'polypeptide(L)'
;MRLKIFGFVFLVFLVVSEAFGSPVQASQIIKVSSGGKEFTFLCGLDSEIKVTSGNEKDDAAAVVIDQKLDDSDSCDGAVWTKGQSTGGETILVMINPGRTGVNAQMNVYALQNGVASFAGYLPVGADDLGGLKYSFDSDQADGVWREVYGISDGKVKRLSEIQFMQSGSVCVDRSGSVSDDAQCVGKRIIASAGRPLCISYVGKIGKISPASECSELAKHFSN
;
A
#
# COMPACT_ATOMS: atom_id res chain seq x y z
N MET A 1 40.50 -67.26 12.83
CA MET A 1 39.51 -68.37 12.84
C MET A 1 38.22 -67.85 13.46
N ARG A 2 37.05 -68.03 12.81
CA ARG A 2 35.75 -67.36 13.11
C ARG A 2 35.83 -65.84 12.85
N LEU A 3 35.07 -65.19 11.95
CA LEU A 3 33.76 -65.41 11.33
C LEU A 3 32.56 -65.34 12.30
N LYS A 4 31.81 -64.23 12.22
CA LYS A 4 30.34 -64.22 12.14
C LYS A 4 29.86 -62.91 11.48
N ILE A 5 28.88 -63.05 10.58
CA ILE A 5 28.29 -62.00 9.74
C ILE A 5 26.85 -61.78 10.21
N PHE A 6 26.44 -60.51 10.33
CA PHE A 6 25.06 -59.96 10.27
C PHE A 6 25.26 -58.45 10.05
N GLY A 7 24.68 -57.72 9.08
CA GLY A 7 23.52 -57.99 8.23
C GLY A 7 22.20 -57.66 8.97
N PHE A 8 21.27 -56.84 8.49
CA PHE A 8 21.21 -56.06 7.24
C PHE A 8 20.07 -55.00 7.33
N VAL A 9 20.39 -53.71 7.13
CA VAL A 9 19.56 -52.65 6.48
C VAL A 9 18.20 -52.20 7.11
N PHE A 10 17.75 -51.00 6.66
CA PHE A 10 16.52 -50.22 6.97
C PHE A 10 16.54 -49.42 8.29
N LEU A 11 16.02 -48.17 8.37
CA LEU A 11 15.12 -47.46 7.45
C LEU A 11 15.38 -45.93 7.42
N VAL A 12 15.33 -45.36 6.21
CA VAL A 12 15.14 -43.93 5.81
C VAL A 12 15.11 -42.85 6.91
N PHE A 13 16.12 -41.97 6.90
CA PHE A 13 16.01 -40.56 7.34
C PHE A 13 16.49 -39.63 6.21
N LEU A 14 15.66 -39.54 5.17
CA LEU A 14 15.63 -38.43 4.22
C LEU A 14 14.28 -37.74 4.36
N VAL A 15 14.21 -36.46 3.98
CA VAL A 15 13.07 -35.54 4.20
C VAL A 15 12.95 -35.05 5.66
N VAL A 16 13.89 -34.20 6.07
CA VAL A 16 13.60 -33.10 6.98
C VAL A 16 13.63 -31.80 6.17
N SER A 17 12.46 -31.47 5.62
CA SER A 17 11.97 -30.10 5.50
C SER A 17 12.94 -29.02 4.97
N GLU A 18 13.29 -29.09 3.68
CA GLU A 18 13.46 -27.84 2.91
C GLU A 18 12.09 -27.19 2.69
N ALA A 19 11.54 -26.67 3.79
CA ALA A 19 10.36 -25.81 3.83
C ALA A 19 10.76 -24.35 4.14
N PHE A 20 11.98 -23.98 3.74
CA PHE A 20 12.24 -22.59 3.40
C PHE A 20 11.50 -22.34 2.10
N GLY A 21 10.40 -21.58 2.17
CA GLY A 21 9.73 -21.12 0.97
C GLY A 21 10.77 -20.44 0.09
N SER A 22 10.94 -20.94 -1.14
CA SER A 22 11.81 -20.32 -2.12
C SER A 22 11.54 -18.82 -2.12
N PRO A 23 12.56 -17.94 -2.08
CA PRO A 23 12.33 -16.52 -2.17
C PRO A 23 11.49 -16.31 -3.43
N VAL A 24 10.29 -15.74 -3.26
CA VAL A 24 9.39 -15.45 -4.38
C VAL A 24 10.21 -14.58 -5.32
N GLN A 25 10.65 -15.15 -6.43
CA GLN A 25 11.41 -14.39 -7.42
C GLN A 25 10.53 -13.21 -7.78
N ALA A 26 11.07 -12.01 -7.60
CA ALA A 26 10.42 -10.76 -7.94
C ALA A 26 10.14 -10.79 -9.45
N SER A 27 8.99 -11.34 -9.81
CA SER A 27 8.58 -11.44 -11.20
C SER A 27 8.32 -10.03 -11.66
N GLN A 28 9.13 -9.54 -12.58
CA GLN A 28 8.90 -8.24 -13.22
C GLN A 28 7.57 -8.20 -13.99
N ILE A 29 6.90 -9.36 -14.16
CA ILE A 29 5.66 -9.53 -14.89
C ILE A 29 4.53 -10.02 -13.97
N ILE A 30 3.32 -9.47 -14.13
CA ILE A 30 2.07 -10.06 -13.63
C ILE A 30 1.00 -10.07 -14.75
N LYS A 31 0.24 -11.17 -14.84
CA LYS A 31 -0.91 -11.31 -15.75
C LYS A 31 -2.22 -11.26 -14.99
N VAL A 32 -3.19 -10.50 -15.49
CA VAL A 32 -4.51 -10.32 -14.88
C VAL A 32 -5.60 -10.25 -15.94
N SER A 33 -6.69 -10.97 -15.74
CA SER A 33 -7.85 -10.95 -16.64
C SER A 33 -8.95 -9.99 -16.14
N SER A 34 -9.53 -9.17 -17.03
CA SER A 34 -10.68 -8.31 -16.74
C SER A 34 -11.53 -8.13 -18.00
N GLY A 35 -12.86 -8.13 -17.88
CA GLY A 35 -13.79 -7.91 -19.00
C GLY A 35 -13.57 -8.84 -20.20
N GLY A 36 -13.14 -10.09 -19.98
CA GLY A 36 -12.87 -11.06 -21.05
C GLY A 36 -11.56 -10.84 -21.82
N LYS A 37 -10.66 -9.98 -21.33
CA LYS A 37 -9.31 -9.78 -21.89
C LYS A 37 -8.24 -10.17 -20.86
N GLU A 38 -7.08 -10.60 -21.34
CA GLU A 38 -5.86 -10.67 -20.53
C GLU A 38 -5.05 -9.37 -20.65
N PHE A 39 -4.50 -8.92 -19.52
CA PHE A 39 -3.55 -7.83 -19.41
C PHE A 39 -2.23 -8.36 -18.86
N THR A 40 -1.12 -8.03 -19.51
CA THR A 40 0.23 -8.30 -19.02
C THR A 40 0.86 -6.99 -18.57
N PHE A 41 1.20 -6.90 -17.29
CA PHE A 41 1.95 -5.80 -16.70
C PHE A 41 3.41 -6.22 -16.62
N LEU A 42 4.32 -5.36 -17.08
CA LEU A 42 5.77 -5.55 -17.08
C LEU A 42 6.44 -4.31 -16.49
N CYS A 43 7.32 -4.51 -15.52
CA CYS A 43 8.30 -3.51 -15.10
C CYS A 43 9.61 -3.79 -15.84
N GLY A 44 9.94 -2.98 -16.85
CA GLY A 44 11.10 -3.18 -17.72
C GLY A 44 12.39 -2.55 -17.20
N LEU A 45 13.53 -3.07 -17.67
CA LEU A 45 14.87 -2.60 -17.28
C LEU A 45 15.15 -1.13 -17.67
N ASP A 46 14.39 -0.56 -18.59
CA ASP A 46 14.47 0.86 -19.00
C ASP A 46 13.81 1.83 -17.99
N SER A 47 13.48 1.36 -16.79
CA SER A 47 12.69 2.08 -15.77
C SER A 47 11.31 2.51 -16.27
N GLU A 48 10.62 1.59 -16.97
CA GLU A 48 9.29 1.81 -17.54
C GLU A 48 8.33 0.68 -17.15
N ILE A 49 7.12 1.02 -16.71
CA ILE A 49 6.01 0.08 -16.58
C ILE A 49 5.19 0.09 -17.87
N LYS A 50 5.12 -1.07 -18.52
CA LYS A 50 4.32 -1.29 -19.72
C LYS A 50 3.20 -2.26 -19.42
N VAL A 51 1.99 -1.90 -19.83
CA VAL A 51 0.81 -2.76 -19.75
C VAL A 51 0.31 -3.02 -21.15
N THR A 52 0.25 -4.29 -21.53
CA THR A 52 -0.31 -4.72 -22.82
C THR A 52 -1.63 -5.45 -22.62
N SER A 53 -2.54 -5.29 -23.57
CA SER A 53 -3.78 -6.07 -23.64
C SER A 53 -3.78 -6.97 -24.87
N GLY A 54 -4.14 -8.23 -24.70
CA GLY A 54 -4.24 -9.18 -25.80
C GLY A 54 -4.93 -10.47 -25.37
N ASN A 55 -5.54 -11.14 -26.34
CA ASN A 55 -5.96 -12.53 -26.21
C ASN A 55 -5.01 -13.38 -27.06
N GLU A 56 -4.69 -14.61 -26.67
CA GLU A 56 -3.69 -15.49 -27.34
C GLU A 56 -3.96 -15.78 -28.84
N LYS A 57 -5.05 -15.26 -29.43
CA LYS A 57 -5.61 -15.79 -30.68
C LYS A 57 -5.37 -15.00 -31.97
N ASP A 58 -5.33 -13.66 -31.99
CA ASP A 58 -5.35 -12.94 -33.28
C ASP A 58 -4.77 -11.50 -33.36
N ASP A 59 -4.19 -10.92 -32.31
CA ASP A 59 -3.61 -9.56 -32.42
C ASP A 59 -2.30 -9.38 -31.65
N ALA A 60 -1.40 -8.57 -32.20
CA ALA A 60 -0.19 -8.13 -31.50
C ALA A 60 -0.60 -7.35 -30.24
N ALA A 61 -0.10 -7.76 -29.07
CA ALA A 61 -0.57 -7.24 -27.79
C ALA A 61 -0.40 -5.70 -27.71
N ALA A 62 -1.52 -4.98 -27.74
CA ALA A 62 -1.52 -3.53 -27.80
C ALA A 62 -1.03 -2.95 -26.47
N VAL A 63 -0.04 -2.06 -26.51
CA VAL A 63 0.38 -1.28 -25.32
C VAL A 63 -0.74 -0.31 -24.97
N VAL A 64 -1.35 -0.51 -23.79
CA VAL A 64 -2.46 0.32 -23.28
C VAL A 64 -2.00 1.31 -22.21
N ILE A 65 -0.87 1.05 -21.55
CA ILE A 65 -0.19 1.97 -20.65
C ILE A 65 1.31 1.86 -20.91
N ASP A 66 1.97 3.00 -21.03
CA ASP A 66 3.42 3.14 -21.02
C ASP A 66 3.75 4.26 -20.02
N GLN A 67 4.30 3.90 -18.87
CA GLN A 67 4.56 4.80 -17.76
C GLN A 67 6.05 4.77 -17.42
N LYS A 68 6.71 5.91 -17.58
CA LYS A 68 8.07 6.11 -17.06
C LYS A 68 8.03 6.17 -15.53
N LEU A 69 9.00 5.54 -14.90
CA LEU A 69 9.27 5.66 -13.48
C LEU A 69 10.13 6.91 -13.21
N ASP A 70 10.21 7.34 -11.96
CA ASP A 70 11.10 8.43 -11.56
C ASP A 70 12.56 7.91 -11.47
N ASP A 71 13.56 8.79 -11.58
CA ASP A 71 14.99 8.43 -11.54
C ASP A 71 15.44 7.69 -10.25
N SER A 72 14.61 7.69 -9.20
CA SER A 72 14.82 6.98 -7.93
C SER A 72 14.40 5.51 -7.95
N ASP A 73 13.75 5.06 -9.02
CA ASP A 73 13.02 3.80 -9.06
C ASP A 73 13.77 2.73 -9.84
N SER A 74 13.54 1.46 -9.48
CA SER A 74 14.03 0.34 -10.27
C SER A 74 13.01 -0.79 -10.32
N CYS A 75 12.97 -1.46 -11.47
CA CYS A 75 12.29 -2.74 -11.63
C CYS A 75 13.09 -3.92 -11.02
N ASP A 76 14.30 -3.67 -10.51
CA ASP A 76 15.09 -4.63 -9.75
C ASP A 76 14.50 -4.81 -8.35
N GLY A 77 14.03 -6.02 -8.06
CA GLY A 77 13.38 -6.34 -6.79
C GLY A 77 11.94 -5.80 -6.68
N ALA A 78 11.37 -5.26 -7.75
CA ALA A 78 10.00 -4.76 -7.74
C ALA A 78 8.98 -5.91 -7.59
N VAL A 79 8.01 -5.73 -6.70
CA VAL A 79 7.01 -6.77 -6.37
C VAL A 79 5.63 -6.30 -6.79
N TRP A 80 4.99 -7.08 -7.66
CA TRP A 80 3.57 -6.90 -7.99
C TRP A 80 2.68 -7.51 -6.91
N THR A 81 1.65 -6.78 -6.51
CA THR A 81 0.55 -7.26 -5.68
C THR A 81 -0.79 -7.02 -6.39
N LYS A 82 -1.81 -7.83 -6.05
CA LYS A 82 -3.14 -7.77 -6.66
C LYS A 82 -4.21 -7.66 -5.59
N GLY A 83 -4.97 -6.56 -5.61
CA GLY A 83 -6.17 -6.38 -4.80
C GLY A 83 -7.44 -6.61 -5.64
N GLN A 84 -8.55 -6.97 -5.01
CA GLN A 84 -9.85 -7.08 -5.70
C GLN A 84 -10.98 -6.61 -4.78
N SER A 85 -11.96 -5.90 -5.35
CA SER A 85 -13.15 -5.50 -4.60
C SER A 85 -14.06 -6.69 -4.34
N THR A 86 -14.47 -6.89 -3.09
CA THR A 86 -15.48 -7.90 -2.73
C THR A 86 -16.82 -7.55 -3.38
N GLY A 87 -17.18 -8.29 -4.43
CA GLY A 87 -18.42 -8.08 -5.19
C GLY A 87 -18.35 -7.04 -6.32
N GLY A 88 -17.16 -6.57 -6.71
CA GLY A 88 -16.99 -5.59 -7.79
C GLY A 88 -16.13 -6.06 -8.96
N GLU A 89 -16.36 -5.49 -10.15
CA GLU A 89 -15.59 -5.75 -11.39
C GLU A 89 -14.21 -5.06 -11.41
N THR A 90 -13.85 -4.35 -10.33
CA THR A 90 -12.55 -3.65 -10.21
C THR A 90 -11.49 -4.56 -9.61
N ILE A 91 -10.41 -4.77 -10.36
CA ILE A 91 -9.18 -5.41 -9.89
C ILE A 91 -8.10 -4.33 -9.82
N LEU A 92 -7.34 -4.31 -8.72
CA LEU A 92 -6.17 -3.46 -8.56
C LEU A 92 -4.90 -4.28 -8.81
N VAL A 93 -3.98 -3.72 -9.58
CA VAL A 93 -2.63 -4.22 -9.75
C VAL A 93 -1.69 -3.14 -9.25
N MET A 94 -0.84 -3.49 -8.30
CA MET A 94 0.01 -2.55 -7.56
C MET A 94 1.46 -3.01 -7.63
N ILE A 95 2.39 -2.07 -7.63
CA ILE A 95 3.83 -2.36 -7.63
C ILE A 95 4.59 -1.32 -6.83
N ASN A 96 5.46 -1.77 -5.93
CA ASN A 96 6.55 -0.95 -5.42
C ASN A 96 7.73 -1.09 -6.39
N PRO A 97 8.14 -0.05 -7.14
CA PRO A 97 9.28 -0.08 -8.05
C PRO A 97 10.60 0.14 -7.28
N GLY A 98 10.88 -0.73 -6.32
CA GLY A 98 12.13 -0.73 -5.54
C GLY A 98 12.30 0.41 -4.52
N ARG A 99 11.30 1.29 -4.34
CA ARG A 99 11.38 2.41 -3.38
C ARG A 99 11.45 1.90 -1.94
N THR A 100 12.30 2.52 -1.13
CA THR A 100 12.43 2.27 0.32
C THR A 100 12.30 3.57 1.12
N GLY A 101 11.95 3.45 2.40
CA GLY A 101 11.76 4.59 3.31
C GLY A 101 10.31 5.08 3.42
N VAL A 102 10.07 6.00 4.37
CA VAL A 102 8.72 6.40 4.82
C VAL A 102 7.87 7.13 3.76
N ASN A 103 8.49 7.65 2.71
CA ASN A 103 7.83 8.33 1.59
C ASN A 103 7.74 7.45 0.33
N ALA A 104 8.08 6.17 0.42
CA ALA A 104 8.00 5.25 -0.71
C ALA A 104 6.54 5.05 -1.13
N GLN A 105 6.30 5.04 -2.44
CA GLN A 105 4.96 4.91 -3.02
C GLN A 105 4.90 3.76 -4.02
N MET A 106 3.79 3.04 -3.99
CA MET A 106 3.40 2.03 -4.97
C MET A 106 2.64 2.68 -6.11
N ASN A 107 2.96 2.32 -7.36
CA ASN A 107 2.11 2.61 -8.50
C ASN A 107 0.86 1.71 -8.44
N VAL A 108 -0.33 2.30 -8.60
CA VAL A 108 -1.61 1.58 -8.58
C VAL A 108 -2.25 1.66 -9.96
N TYR A 109 -2.66 0.50 -10.49
CA TYR A 109 -3.43 0.37 -11.72
C TYR A 109 -4.80 -0.22 -11.41
N ALA A 110 -5.85 0.33 -12.01
CA ALA A 110 -7.20 -0.20 -11.92
C ALA A 110 -7.59 -0.83 -13.25
N LEU A 111 -8.02 -2.10 -13.20
CA LEU A 111 -8.68 -2.79 -14.29
C LEU A 111 -10.19 -2.79 -14.03
N GLN A 112 -10.95 -2.18 -14.93
CA GLN A 112 -12.40 -2.10 -14.87
C GLN A 112 -12.95 -2.43 -16.26
N ASN A 113 -13.82 -3.43 -16.33
CA ASN A 113 -14.62 -3.78 -17.51
C ASN A 113 -13.80 -3.93 -18.81
N GLY A 114 -12.61 -4.55 -18.70
CA GLY A 114 -11.73 -4.76 -19.85
C GLY A 114 -10.98 -3.51 -20.32
N VAL A 115 -10.79 -2.54 -19.42
CA VAL A 115 -9.94 -1.35 -19.56
C VAL A 115 -8.95 -1.31 -18.39
N ALA A 116 -7.66 -1.17 -18.66
CA ALA A 116 -6.64 -0.89 -17.65
C ALA A 116 -6.34 0.62 -17.63
N SER A 117 -6.12 1.18 -16.45
CA SER A 117 -5.77 2.60 -16.26
C SER A 117 -4.85 2.80 -15.07
N PHE A 118 -3.99 3.82 -15.11
CA PHE A 118 -3.24 4.26 -13.93
C PHE A 118 -4.18 4.95 -12.94
N ALA A 119 -4.28 4.41 -11.73
CA ALA A 119 -5.18 4.88 -10.69
C ALA A 119 -4.55 5.95 -9.78
N GLY A 120 -3.23 5.97 -9.66
CA GLY A 120 -2.49 6.89 -8.79
C GLY A 120 -1.49 6.13 -7.91
N TYR A 121 -1.20 6.68 -6.75
CA TYR A 121 -0.17 6.19 -5.82
C TYR A 121 -0.78 5.83 -4.47
N LEU A 122 -0.21 4.82 -3.81
CA LEU A 122 -0.46 4.49 -2.40
C LEU A 122 0.88 4.42 -1.65
N PRO A 123 0.95 4.78 -0.36
CA PRO A 123 2.15 4.55 0.45
C PRO A 123 2.55 3.07 0.48
N VAL A 124 3.86 2.77 0.41
CA VAL A 124 4.38 1.43 0.65
C VAL A 124 4.16 1.07 2.11
N GLY A 125 3.53 -0.08 2.36
CA GLY A 125 3.13 -0.48 3.71
C GLY A 125 1.73 -0.02 4.11
N ALA A 126 0.92 0.52 3.19
CA ALA A 126 -0.50 0.75 3.45
C ALA A 126 -1.25 -0.59 3.62
N ASP A 127 -1.92 -0.78 4.75
CA ASP A 127 -2.72 -1.95 5.11
C ASP A 127 -4.04 -1.99 4.33
N ASP A 128 -4.45 -3.18 3.85
CA ASP A 128 -5.74 -3.39 3.20
C ASP A 128 -6.88 -3.47 4.23
N LEU A 129 -7.82 -2.52 4.16
CA LEU A 129 -9.02 -2.47 5.01
C LEU A 129 -10.22 -3.20 4.40
N GLY A 130 -10.05 -3.81 3.23
CA GLY A 130 -11.10 -4.42 2.43
C GLY A 130 -11.92 -3.41 1.62
N GLY A 131 -12.58 -3.90 0.57
CA GLY A 131 -13.50 -3.07 -0.24
C GLY A 131 -12.81 -1.91 -0.97
N LEU A 132 -11.56 -2.12 -1.43
CA LEU A 132 -10.71 -1.11 -2.08
C LEU A 132 -10.38 0.10 -1.19
N LYS A 133 -10.21 -0.13 0.12
CA LYS A 133 -9.74 0.89 1.07
C LYS A 133 -8.42 0.46 1.67
N TYR A 134 -7.55 1.42 1.91
CA TYR A 134 -6.23 1.20 2.49
C TYR A 134 -5.98 2.23 3.59
N SER A 135 -5.27 1.86 4.66
CA SER A 135 -4.77 2.80 5.67
C SER A 135 -3.25 2.83 5.71
N PHE A 136 -2.69 4.00 5.90
CA PHE A 136 -1.26 4.15 6.17
C PHE A 136 -1.07 4.99 7.44
N ASP A 137 -0.31 4.46 8.39
CA ASP A 137 0.09 5.16 9.60
C ASP A 137 1.51 5.70 9.42
N SER A 138 1.72 6.98 9.73
CA SER A 138 3.03 7.63 9.63
C SER A 138 3.36 8.40 10.91
N ASP A 139 4.51 8.09 11.51
CA ASP A 139 5.09 8.84 12.62
C ASP A 139 5.57 10.22 12.15
N GLN A 140 5.22 11.28 12.89
CA GLN A 140 5.74 12.63 12.71
C GLN A 140 6.20 13.21 14.06
N ALA A 141 6.92 14.33 14.02
CA ALA A 141 7.50 14.93 15.23
C ALA A 141 6.45 15.40 16.26
N ASP A 142 5.21 15.64 15.83
CA ASP A 142 4.11 16.10 16.67
C ASP A 142 3.14 14.98 17.10
N GLY A 143 3.23 13.78 16.53
CA GLY A 143 2.32 12.66 16.79
C GLY A 143 2.29 11.63 15.66
N VAL A 144 1.22 10.82 15.60
CA VAL A 144 0.98 9.88 14.49
C VAL A 144 -0.18 10.36 13.63
N TRP A 145 -0.01 10.23 12.32
CA TRP A 145 -1.07 10.42 11.34
C TRP A 145 -1.53 9.07 10.80
N ARG A 146 -2.84 8.92 10.56
CA ARG A 146 -3.43 7.86 9.75
C ARG A 146 -4.13 8.47 8.56
N GLU A 147 -3.68 8.10 7.38
CA GLU A 147 -4.35 8.42 6.13
C GLU A 147 -5.20 7.22 5.71
N VAL A 148 -6.44 7.46 5.31
CA VAL A 148 -7.31 6.42 4.72
C VAL A 148 -7.53 6.76 3.26
N TYR A 149 -7.12 5.84 2.40
CA TYR A 149 -7.26 5.89 0.96
C TYR A 149 -8.40 4.99 0.51
N GLY A 150 -9.00 5.32 -0.64
CA GLY A 150 -9.97 4.47 -1.30
C GLY A 150 -9.98 4.69 -2.81
N ILE A 151 -10.35 3.65 -3.55
CA ILE A 151 -10.42 3.71 -5.01
C ILE A 151 -11.87 3.99 -5.42
N SER A 152 -12.07 5.08 -6.15
CA SER A 152 -13.37 5.46 -6.75
C SER A 152 -13.12 6.04 -8.15
N ASP A 153 -14.00 5.72 -9.09
CA ASP A 153 -13.89 6.14 -10.50
C ASP A 153 -12.55 5.73 -11.15
N GLY A 154 -12.01 4.57 -10.75
CA GLY A 154 -10.71 4.07 -11.19
C GLY A 154 -9.50 4.86 -10.66
N LYS A 155 -9.69 5.76 -9.68
CA LYS A 155 -8.63 6.61 -9.10
C LYS A 155 -8.49 6.40 -7.60
N VAL A 156 -7.24 6.40 -7.13
CA VAL A 156 -6.92 6.49 -5.69
C VAL A 156 -7.26 7.91 -5.21
N LYS A 157 -7.99 8.00 -4.10
CA LYS A 157 -8.31 9.26 -3.42
C LYS A 157 -8.10 9.09 -1.93
N ARG A 158 -7.51 10.08 -1.25
CA ARG A 158 -7.50 10.15 0.22
C ARG A 158 -8.92 10.51 0.68
N LEU A 159 -9.56 9.60 1.42
CA LEU A 159 -10.95 9.73 1.87
C LEU A 159 -11.05 10.51 3.18
N SER A 160 -10.14 10.23 4.11
CA SER A 160 -10.06 10.86 5.42
C SER A 160 -8.63 10.75 5.95
N GLU A 161 -8.35 11.55 6.95
CA GLU A 161 -7.03 11.76 7.51
C GLU A 161 -7.24 12.09 8.99
N ILE A 162 -6.51 11.45 9.89
CA ILE A 162 -6.69 11.63 11.33
C ILE A 162 -5.33 11.68 12.02
N GLN A 163 -5.14 12.67 12.87
CA GLN A 163 -3.90 12.91 13.62
C GLN A 163 -4.13 12.68 15.11
N PHE A 164 -3.27 11.88 15.72
CA PHE A 164 -3.10 11.79 17.17
C PHE A 164 -1.88 12.60 17.58
N MET A 165 -2.10 13.88 17.90
CA MET A 165 -1.07 14.85 18.22
C MET A 165 -0.70 14.76 19.71
N GLN A 166 0.57 14.55 20.02
CA GLN A 166 1.13 14.47 21.38
C GLN A 166 2.06 15.63 21.74
N SER A 167 2.47 16.46 20.79
CA SER A 167 3.24 17.68 21.07
C SER A 167 2.89 18.79 20.08
N GLY A 168 3.39 20.02 20.29
CA GLY A 168 3.09 21.16 19.43
C GLY A 168 1.71 21.79 19.69
N SER A 169 1.16 22.47 18.70
CA SER A 169 -0.10 23.22 18.85
C SER A 169 -0.80 23.46 17.53
N VAL A 170 -2.14 23.45 17.56
CA VAL A 170 -2.98 23.79 16.41
C VAL A 170 -3.76 25.09 16.62
N CYS A 171 -4.05 25.79 15.54
CA CYS A 171 -5.02 26.88 15.57
C CYS A 171 -6.44 26.35 15.35
N VAL A 172 -7.38 26.75 16.21
CA VAL A 172 -8.81 26.50 16.05
C VAL A 172 -9.51 27.83 15.79
N ASP A 173 -10.15 27.97 14.63
CA ASP A 173 -10.85 29.20 14.26
C ASP A 173 -12.18 29.40 15.05
N ARG A 174 -12.93 30.46 14.74
CA ARG A 174 -14.23 30.73 15.40
C ARG A 174 -15.33 29.73 15.02
N SER A 175 -15.16 28.94 13.96
CA SER A 175 -16.08 27.88 13.54
C SER A 175 -15.78 26.53 14.22
N GLY A 176 -14.65 26.42 14.93
CA GLY A 176 -14.15 25.17 15.50
C GLY A 176 -13.29 24.34 14.54
N SER A 177 -12.91 24.91 13.39
CA SER A 177 -12.07 24.24 12.39
C SER A 177 -10.59 24.42 12.71
N VAL A 178 -9.82 23.35 12.48
CA VAL A 178 -8.36 23.33 12.55
C VAL A 178 -7.78 23.60 11.16
N SER A 179 -6.76 24.43 11.09
CA SER A 179 -6.02 24.78 9.87
C SER A 179 -4.51 24.79 10.14
N ASP A 180 -3.72 24.29 9.18
CA ASP A 180 -2.26 24.39 9.24
C ASP A 180 -1.81 25.86 9.21
N ASP A 181 -0.92 26.20 10.14
CA ASP A 181 -0.83 27.55 10.68
C ASP A 181 0.13 28.45 9.89
N ALA A 182 -0.34 29.66 9.58
CA ALA A 182 0.48 30.79 9.14
C ALA A 182 0.06 32.08 9.85
N GLN A 183 -1.24 32.24 10.13
CA GLN A 183 -1.79 33.28 10.99
C GLN A 183 -2.98 32.74 11.78
N CYS A 184 -2.76 32.41 13.06
CA CYS A 184 -3.84 31.96 13.92
C CYS A 184 -4.76 33.12 14.34
N VAL A 185 -5.90 33.27 13.64
CA VAL A 185 -6.95 34.27 13.94
C VAL A 185 -7.89 33.82 15.09
N GLY A 186 -7.80 32.54 15.48
CA GLY A 186 -8.65 31.92 16.50
C GLY A 186 -7.93 31.62 17.83
N LYS A 187 -8.27 30.49 18.43
CA LYS A 187 -7.67 29.99 19.68
C LYS A 187 -6.61 28.95 19.35
N ARG A 188 -5.38 29.14 19.83
CA ARG A 188 -4.35 28.09 19.81
C ARG A 188 -4.59 27.07 20.92
N ILE A 189 -4.52 25.78 20.60
CA ILE A 189 -4.62 24.67 21.56
C ILE A 189 -3.33 23.85 21.48
N ILE A 190 -2.75 23.57 22.64
CA ILE A 190 -1.44 22.91 22.79
C ILE A 190 -1.68 21.42 23.11
N ALA A 191 -1.09 20.53 22.32
CA ALA A 191 -1.02 19.11 22.61
C ALA A 191 0.14 18.81 23.56
N SER A 192 -0.02 17.84 24.45
CA SER A 192 1.07 17.26 25.22
C SER A 192 0.81 15.76 25.47
N ALA A 193 1.83 14.97 25.81
CA ALA A 193 1.65 13.54 26.08
C ALA A 193 0.57 13.22 27.14
N GLY A 194 0.41 14.10 28.15
CA GLY A 194 -0.65 13.99 29.16
C GLY A 194 -2.02 14.59 28.76
N ARG A 195 -2.10 15.29 27.63
CA ARG A 195 -3.32 15.86 27.02
C ARG A 195 -3.18 15.88 25.49
N PRO A 196 -3.19 14.71 24.84
CA PRO A 196 -3.07 14.64 23.39
C PRO A 196 -4.33 15.20 22.72
N LEU A 197 -4.20 15.63 21.47
CA LEU A 197 -5.32 16.03 20.63
C LEU A 197 -5.58 14.95 19.59
N CYS A 198 -6.86 14.60 19.40
CA CYS A 198 -7.30 13.84 18.25
C CYS A 198 -7.91 14.82 17.24
N ILE A 199 -7.46 14.79 15.99
CA ILE A 199 -7.88 15.75 14.96
C ILE A 199 -8.27 14.98 13.71
N SER A 200 -9.53 15.06 13.31
CA SER A 200 -10.03 14.47 12.07
C SER A 200 -10.07 15.51 10.96
N TYR A 201 -9.61 15.15 9.77
CA TYR A 201 -9.52 16.01 8.60
C TYR A 201 -10.39 15.49 7.46
N VAL A 202 -11.13 16.41 6.84
CA VAL A 202 -11.85 16.18 5.58
C VAL A 202 -11.30 17.17 4.55
N GLY A 203 -10.47 16.67 3.62
CA GLY A 203 -9.67 17.52 2.75
C GLY A 203 -8.67 18.35 3.56
N LYS A 204 -8.77 19.68 3.51
CA LYS A 204 -7.88 20.60 4.24
C LYS A 204 -8.49 21.18 5.53
N ILE A 205 -9.65 20.69 5.96
CA ILE A 205 -10.37 21.22 7.12
C ILE A 205 -10.31 20.17 8.23
N GLY A 206 -9.54 20.46 9.28
CA GLY A 206 -9.47 19.64 10.48
C GLY A 206 -10.57 20.00 11.49
N LYS A 207 -10.85 19.10 12.42
CA LYS A 207 -11.69 19.32 13.61
C LYS A 207 -11.13 18.52 14.78
N ILE A 208 -11.18 19.09 15.99
CA ILE A 208 -10.82 18.32 17.19
C ILE A 208 -11.92 17.29 17.46
N SER A 209 -11.54 16.03 17.40
CA SER A 209 -12.37 14.85 17.63
C SER A 209 -12.27 14.35 19.08
N PRO A 210 -13.24 13.54 19.56
CA PRO A 210 -13.09 12.75 20.77
C PRO A 210 -11.85 11.84 20.68
N ALA A 211 -11.11 11.71 21.78
CA ALA A 211 -9.89 10.89 21.83
C ALA A 211 -10.10 9.41 21.45
N SER A 212 -11.33 8.90 21.56
CA SER A 212 -11.71 7.55 21.12
C SER A 212 -11.53 7.32 19.61
N GLU A 213 -11.63 8.36 18.78
CA GLU A 213 -11.41 8.22 17.32
C GLU A 213 -9.94 7.94 16.99
N CYS A 214 -9.02 8.39 17.86
CA CYS A 214 -7.58 8.13 17.78
C CYS A 214 -7.12 6.96 18.67
N SER A 215 -8.05 6.16 19.20
CA SER A 215 -7.71 5.09 20.17
C SER A 215 -6.76 4.02 19.62
N GLU A 216 -6.85 3.70 18.33
CA GLU A 216 -5.91 2.80 17.65
C GLU A 216 -4.54 3.47 17.47
N LEU A 217 -4.49 4.77 17.16
CA LEU A 217 -3.24 5.52 17.02
C LEU A 217 -2.49 5.69 18.35
N ALA A 218 -3.22 5.83 19.46
CA ALA A 218 -2.61 5.94 20.79
C ALA A 218 -1.81 4.70 21.20
N LYS A 219 -2.06 3.53 20.58
CA LYS A 219 -1.34 2.28 20.88
C LYS A 219 0.12 2.32 20.45
N HIS A 220 0.47 3.08 19.40
CA HIS A 220 1.86 3.26 18.95
C HIS A 220 2.78 3.80 20.06
N PHE A 221 2.21 4.52 21.03
CA PHE A 221 2.93 5.14 22.16
C PHE A 221 2.76 4.42 23.51
N SER A 222 2.13 3.24 23.52
CA SER A 222 1.74 2.53 24.75
C SER A 222 2.62 1.31 25.09
N ASN A 223 3.82 1.22 24.50
CA ASN A 223 4.81 0.16 24.72
C ASN A 223 5.98 0.65 25.59
#